data_AF-D0UP49-F1
#
_entry.id   AF-D0UP49-F1
#
_cell.length_a   1.000
_cell.length_b   1.000
_cell.length_c   1.000
_cell.angle_alpha   90.00
_cell.angle_beta   90.00
_cell.angle_gamma   90.00
#
_symmetry.space_group_name_H-M   'P 1'
#
loop_
_entity.id
_entity.type
_entity.pdbx_description
1 polymer ?
#
loop_
_entity_poly.entity_id
_entity_poly.type
_entity_poly.pdbx_seq_one_letter_code
_entity_poly.pdbx_strand_id
1 'polypeptide(L)'
;RAFKEKVDVASVIVTKLDGLAKGGGALSAVAATGSPVIFIGTGEHIDDFEPFKVKPFVSKLLVMGDIEGLIDKVNELKLDDNEELIEKLKHGQFTLRDMYE
;
A
#
# COMPACT_ATOMS: atom_id res chain seq x y z
N ARG A 1 -18.39 5.61 -13.92
CA ARG A 1 -19.17 6.65 -14.64
C ARG A 1 -20.68 6.51 -14.42
N ALA A 2 -21.34 5.48 -14.95
CA ALA A 2 -22.80 5.33 -14.83
C ALA A 2 -23.34 5.42 -13.38
N PHE A 3 -22.66 4.80 -12.41
CA PHE A 3 -23.01 4.93 -10.98
C PHE A 3 -22.91 6.38 -10.48
N LYS A 4 -21.82 7.09 -10.77
CA LYS A 4 -21.61 8.50 -10.39
C LYS A 4 -22.61 9.45 -11.04
N GLU A 5 -23.10 9.10 -12.24
CA GLU A 5 -24.13 9.87 -12.95
C GLU A 5 -25.54 9.65 -12.39
N LYS A 6 -25.78 8.54 -11.68
CA LYS A 6 -27.07 8.21 -11.07
C LYS A 6 -27.14 8.56 -9.59
N VAL A 7 -26.03 8.42 -8.89
CA VAL A 7 -25.91 8.65 -7.45
C VAL A 7 -24.60 9.38 -7.20
N ASP A 8 -24.60 10.30 -6.24
CA ASP A 8 -23.39 11.00 -5.88
C ASP A 8 -22.42 10.07 -5.12
N VAL A 9 -21.49 9.47 -5.85
CA VAL A 9 -20.44 8.63 -5.28
C VAL A 9 -19.32 9.55 -4.76
N ALA A 10 -19.08 9.56 -3.46
CA ALA A 10 -18.05 10.40 -2.84
C ALA A 10 -16.66 9.74 -2.85
N SER A 11 -16.58 8.42 -2.72
CA SER A 11 -15.31 7.70 -2.59
C SER A 11 -15.43 6.27 -3.11
N VAL A 12 -14.28 5.66 -3.38
CA VAL A 12 -14.16 4.30 -3.92
C VAL A 12 -13.34 3.43 -2.98
N ILE A 13 -13.71 2.15 -2.89
CA ILE A 13 -12.95 1.10 -2.21
C ILE A 13 -12.51 0.10 -3.27
N VAL A 14 -11.25 -0.34 -3.24
CA VAL A 14 -10.70 -1.29 -4.22
C VAL A 14 -10.41 -2.61 -3.51
N THR A 15 -11.13 -3.66 -3.86
CA THR A 15 -10.99 -4.98 -3.22
C THR A 15 -10.19 -5.96 -4.10
N LYS A 16 -9.80 -7.09 -3.52
CA LYS A 16 -9.09 -8.20 -4.19
C LYS A 16 -7.72 -7.79 -4.77
N LEU A 17 -6.97 -6.99 -4.02
CA LEU A 17 -5.61 -6.59 -4.40
C LEU A 17 -4.52 -7.59 -3.97
N ASP A 18 -4.91 -8.71 -3.35
CA ASP A 18 -4.11 -9.91 -3.14
C ASP A 18 -3.85 -10.71 -4.42
N GLY A 19 -4.68 -10.50 -5.46
CA GLY A 19 -4.57 -11.22 -6.73
C GLY A 19 -3.49 -10.67 -7.68
N LEU A 20 -3.39 -11.31 -8.85
CA LEU A 20 -2.51 -10.87 -9.96
C LEU A 20 -2.94 -9.55 -10.63
N ALA A 21 -4.06 -8.97 -10.20
CA ALA A 21 -4.61 -7.77 -10.77
C ALA A 21 -3.80 -6.54 -10.31
N LYS A 22 -3.11 -5.89 -11.26
CA LYS A 22 -2.28 -4.69 -11.01
C LYS A 22 -3.08 -3.42 -10.66
N GLY A 23 -4.34 -3.52 -10.22
CA GLY A 23 -5.14 -2.36 -9.79
C GLY A 23 -5.54 -1.36 -10.89
N GLY A 24 -5.37 -1.67 -12.19
CA GLY A 24 -5.70 -0.74 -13.29
C GLY A 24 -7.18 -0.30 -13.36
N GLY A 25 -8.09 -1.14 -12.84
CA GLY A 25 -9.50 -0.79 -12.69
C GLY A 25 -9.72 0.35 -11.68
N ALA A 26 -8.89 0.45 -10.64
CA ALA A 26 -8.95 1.53 -9.66
C ALA A 26 -8.62 2.88 -10.29
N LEU A 27 -7.54 2.95 -11.09
CA LEU A 27 -7.16 4.15 -11.84
C LEU A 27 -8.28 4.59 -12.78
N SER A 28 -8.89 3.64 -13.49
CA SER A 28 -10.03 3.91 -14.37
C SER A 28 -11.25 4.43 -13.60
N ALA A 29 -11.54 3.87 -12.43
CA ALA A 29 -12.64 4.30 -11.59
C ALA A 29 -12.45 5.74 -11.09
N VAL A 30 -11.25 6.08 -10.60
CA VAL A 30 -10.90 7.44 -10.17
C VAL A 30 -11.02 8.41 -11.34
N ALA A 31 -10.41 8.09 -12.49
CA ALA A 31 -10.46 8.95 -13.67
C ALA A 31 -11.91 9.18 -14.17
N ALA A 32 -12.76 8.17 -14.11
CA ALA A 32 -14.12 8.23 -14.61
C ALA A 32 -15.15 8.80 -13.62
N THR A 33 -14.81 8.93 -12.33
CA THR A 33 -15.73 9.38 -11.28
C THR A 33 -15.25 10.63 -10.53
N GLY A 34 -13.97 10.97 -10.64
CA GLY A 34 -13.31 12.02 -9.85
C GLY A 34 -13.27 11.73 -8.35
N SER A 35 -13.68 10.55 -7.92
CA SER A 35 -13.82 10.18 -6.51
C SER A 35 -12.54 9.52 -6.01
N PRO A 36 -11.99 9.94 -4.86
CA PRO A 36 -10.77 9.36 -4.31
C PRO A 36 -10.98 7.90 -3.86
N VAL A 37 -9.90 7.11 -3.90
CA VAL A 37 -9.85 5.80 -3.24
C VAL A 37 -9.48 6.02 -1.78
N ILE A 38 -10.23 5.42 -0.87
CA ILE A 38 -10.04 5.60 0.59
C ILE A 38 -9.55 4.33 1.30
N PHE A 39 -9.92 3.16 0.80
CA PHE A 39 -9.52 1.87 1.36
C PHE A 39 -9.23 0.84 0.28
N ILE A 40 -8.41 -0.14 0.65
CA ILE A 40 -8.10 -1.30 -0.17
C ILE A 40 -8.28 -2.60 0.60
N GLY A 41 -8.78 -3.62 -0.09
CA GLY A 41 -8.88 -4.99 0.41
C GLY A 41 -7.76 -5.85 -0.15
N THR A 42 -6.92 -6.38 0.73
CA THR A 42 -5.69 -7.15 0.42
C THR A 42 -5.83 -8.64 0.74
N GLY A 43 -7.05 -9.15 0.81
CA GLY A 43 -7.35 -10.55 1.08
C GLY A 43 -8.83 -10.80 1.38
N GLU A 44 -9.11 -11.95 1.98
CA GLU A 44 -10.48 -12.41 2.28
C GLU A 44 -10.84 -12.28 3.77
N HIS A 45 -9.85 -12.11 4.65
CA HIS A 45 -10.09 -11.98 6.08
C HIS A 45 -10.58 -10.58 6.44
N ILE A 46 -11.18 -10.46 7.62
CA ILE A 46 -11.72 -9.18 8.10
C ILE A 46 -10.61 -8.14 8.35
N ASP A 47 -9.40 -8.63 8.65
CA ASP A 47 -8.23 -7.81 8.93
C ASP A 47 -7.50 -7.38 7.64
N ASP A 48 -7.87 -7.93 6.48
CA ASP A 48 -7.27 -7.62 5.17
C ASP A 48 -7.87 -6.35 4.54
N PHE A 49 -8.19 -5.36 5.37
CA PHE A 49 -8.82 -4.10 4.97
C PHE A 49 -8.02 -2.92 5.51
N GLU A 50 -7.28 -2.25 4.61
CA GLU A 50 -6.29 -1.24 4.97
C GLU A 50 -6.57 0.12 4.32
N PRO A 51 -6.20 1.24 4.98
CA PRO A 51 -6.30 2.58 4.40
C PRO A 51 -5.49 2.69 3.11
N PHE A 52 -6.03 3.37 2.10
CA PHE A 52 -5.33 3.54 0.83
C PHE A 52 -4.18 4.55 0.96
N LYS A 53 -2.95 4.08 0.72
CA LYS A 53 -1.75 4.92 0.58
C LYS A 53 -1.30 4.96 -0.89
N VAL A 54 -1.31 6.15 -1.50
CA VAL A 54 -1.01 6.34 -2.93
C VAL A 54 0.40 5.88 -3.31
N LYS A 55 1.40 6.27 -2.52
CA LYS A 55 2.82 5.98 -2.81
C LYS A 55 3.09 4.45 -2.88
N PRO A 56 2.81 3.65 -1.84
CA PRO A 56 2.95 2.19 -1.91
C PRO A 56 2.22 1.55 -3.09
N PHE A 57 1.00 2.00 -3.38
CA PHE A 57 0.21 1.47 -4.48
C PHE A 57 0.87 1.71 -5.84
N VAL A 58 1.38 2.93 -6.08
CA VAL A 58 2.10 3.27 -7.31
C VAL A 58 3.42 2.51 -7.42
N SER A 59 4.17 2.39 -6.32
CA SER A 59 5.41 1.60 -6.29
C SER A 59 5.15 0.15 -6.69
N LYS A 60 4.16 -0.51 -6.08
CA LYS A 60 3.73 -1.88 -6.45
C LYS A 60 3.33 -1.99 -7.93
N LEU A 61 2.60 -0.99 -8.45
CA LEU A 61 2.21 -0.90 -9.87
C LEU A 61 3.41 -0.80 -10.82
N LEU A 62 4.43 -0.04 -10.43
CA LEU A 62 5.67 0.16 -11.17
C LEU A 62 6.70 -0.96 -10.95
N VAL A 63 6.36 -1.99 -10.17
CA VAL A 63 7.28 -3.08 -9.76
C VAL A 63 8.51 -2.53 -9.03
N MET A 64 8.35 -1.39 -8.37
CA MET A 64 9.30 -0.83 -7.42
C MET A 64 8.85 -1.32 -6.05
N GLY A 65 9.69 -2.05 -5.31
CA GLY A 65 9.33 -2.59 -4.00
C GLY A 65 8.81 -1.52 -3.03
N ASP A 66 8.05 -1.94 -2.01
CA ASP A 66 7.45 -1.04 -1.02
C ASP A 66 8.41 -0.81 0.17
N ILE A 67 9.43 0.03 -0.05
CA ILE A 67 10.45 0.35 0.97
C ILE A 67 9.83 1.18 2.11
N GLU A 68 8.90 2.09 1.80
CA GLU A 68 8.22 2.89 2.82
C GLU A 68 7.36 2.01 3.75
N GLY A 69 6.59 1.05 3.20
CA GLY A 69 5.81 0.12 4.01
C GLY A 69 6.66 -0.79 4.89
N LEU A 70 7.86 -1.18 4.43
CA LEU A 70 8.81 -1.93 5.24
C LEU A 70 9.31 -1.11 6.44
N ILE A 71 9.64 0.17 6.22
CA ILE A 71 10.07 1.08 7.28
C ILE A 71 8.93 1.30 8.30
N ASP A 72 7.70 1.51 7.84
CA ASP A 72 6.52 1.66 8.71
C ASP A 72 6.36 0.44 9.64
N LYS A 73 6.53 -0.78 9.10
CA LYS A 73 6.40 -2.02 9.88
C LYS A 73 7.53 -2.21 10.89
N VAL A 74 8.75 -1.81 10.55
CA VAL A 74 9.91 -1.79 11.47
C VAL A 74 9.67 -0.81 12.63
N ASN A 75 9.12 0.36 12.33
CA ASN A 75 8.76 1.36 13.34
C ASN A 75 7.61 0.89 14.25
N GLU A 76 6.58 0.22 13.70
CA GLU A 76 5.48 -0.35 14.50
C GLU A 76 5.95 -1.43 15.48
N LEU A 77 6.98 -2.20 15.12
CA LEU A 77 7.59 -3.21 15.98
C LEU A 77 8.40 -2.63 17.14
N LYS A 78 8.50 -1.29 17.26
CA LYS A 78 9.27 -0.58 18.28
C LYS A 78 10.72 -1.06 18.36
N LEU A 79 11.35 -1.26 17.21
CA LEU A 79 12.82 -1.39 17.11
C LEU A 79 13.47 0.01 17.28
N ASP A 80 13.03 0.74 18.30
CA ASP A 80 13.21 2.18 18.49
C ASP A 80 14.68 2.61 18.71
N ASP A 81 15.61 1.66 18.90
CA ASP A 81 17.01 1.94 19.24
C ASP A 81 17.98 1.95 18.05
N ASN A 82 17.51 1.78 16.81
CA ASN A 82 18.41 1.41 15.72
C ASN A 82 18.22 2.25 14.44
N GLU A 83 18.36 3.58 14.55
CA GLU A 83 18.47 4.49 13.39
C GLU A 83 19.53 4.01 12.37
N GLU A 84 20.64 3.44 12.85
CA GLU A 84 21.67 2.83 12.01
C GLU A 84 21.15 1.66 11.18
N LEU A 85 20.27 0.84 11.75
CA LEU A 85 19.70 -0.34 11.10
C LEU A 85 18.70 0.09 10.01
N ILE A 86 17.95 1.16 10.26
CA ILE A 86 17.08 1.80 9.26
C ILE A 86 17.90 2.36 8.10
N GLU A 87 19.02 3.03 8.38
CA GLU A 87 19.91 3.56 7.34
C GLU A 87 20.59 2.44 6.54
N LYS A 88 21.04 1.36 7.19
CA LYS A 88 21.55 0.15 6.51
C LYS A 88 20.50 -0.48 5.61
N LEU A 89 19.25 -0.59 6.06
CA LEU A 89 18.12 -1.10 5.25
C LEU A 89 17.88 -0.23 4.01
N LYS A 90 17.86 1.10 4.17
CA LYS A 90 17.69 2.04 3.04
C LYS A 90 18.81 1.93 2.00
N HIS A 91 20.04 1.72 2.44
CA HIS A 91 21.21 1.59 1.56
C HIS A 91 21.45 0.16 1.04
N GLY A 92 20.60 -0.81 1.40
CA GLY A 92 20.74 -2.21 1.00
C GLY A 92 21.91 -2.94 1.66
N GLN A 93 22.43 -2.41 2.76
CA GLN A 93 23.55 -2.96 3.54
C GLN A 93 23.06 -3.75 4.76
N PHE A 94 21.98 -4.50 4.60
CA PHE A 94 21.40 -5.31 5.67
C PHE A 94 21.99 -6.72 5.65
N THR A 95 22.56 -7.17 6.77
CA THR A 95 23.19 -8.48 6.89
C THR A 95 22.36 -9.43 7.76
N LEU A 96 22.65 -10.74 7.67
CA LEU A 96 22.01 -11.75 8.54
C LEU A 96 22.31 -11.52 10.03
N ARG A 97 23.40 -10.82 10.37
CA ARG A 97 23.74 -10.48 11.74
C ARG A 97 22.82 -9.39 12.29
N ASP A 98 22.53 -8.37 11.47
CA ASP A 98 21.58 -7.30 11.81
C ASP A 98 20.13 -7.82 11.98
N MET A 99 19.83 -9.03 11.47
CA MET A 99 18.52 -9.70 11.65
C MET A 99 18.44 -10.56 12.92
N TYR A 100 19.58 -10.95 13.48
CA TYR A 100 19.66 -11.80 14.68
C TYR A 100 19.74 -10.97 15.96
N GLU A 101 20.37 -9.80 15.88
CA GLU A 101 20.43 -8.78 16.95
C GLU A 101 19.08 -8.06 17.09
#